data_AF-A0A9D1T556-F1
#
_entry.id   AF-A0A9D1T556-F1
#
_cell.length_a   1.000
_cell.length_b   1.000
_cell.length_c   1.000
_cell.angle_alpha   90.00
_cell.angle_beta   90.00
_cell.angle_gamma   90.00
#
_symmetry.space_group_name_H-M   'P 1'
#
loop_
_entity.id
_entity.type
_entity.pdbx_description
1 polymer ?
#
loop_
_entity_poly.entity_id
_entity_poly.type
_entity_poly.pdbx_seq_one_letter_code
_entity_poly.pdbx_strand_id
1 'polypeptide(L)'
;MRRFRQPRLPVSRKTVAAVLALILAVTAVRAYDTFFPSRKSDDPPAWSDYYELGMSLYDAQSYKQAAVAFKIAISIDPSEESAYIMCGECYSRLGMEDKASKILAEFKG
;
A
#
# COMPACT_ATOMS: atom_id res chain seq x y z
N MET A 1 10.69 50.64 -34.28
CA MET A 1 9.76 49.51 -34.06
C MET A 1 10.51 48.18 -34.19
N ARG A 2 10.77 47.45 -33.09
CA ARG A 2 11.44 46.15 -33.12
C ARG A 2 10.41 45.04 -33.30
N ARG A 3 10.40 44.39 -34.47
CA ARG A 3 9.56 43.21 -34.72
C ARG A 3 10.16 42.01 -33.98
N PHE A 4 9.47 41.52 -32.96
CA PHE A 4 9.82 40.26 -32.30
C PHE A 4 9.68 39.10 -33.31
N ARG A 5 10.81 38.51 -33.71
CA ARG A 5 10.86 37.24 -34.44
C ARG A 5 10.59 36.12 -33.45
N GLN A 6 9.40 35.52 -33.51
CA GLN A 6 9.11 34.27 -32.82
C GLN A 6 10.00 33.16 -33.41
N PRO A 7 10.82 32.44 -32.62
CA PRO A 7 11.58 31.31 -33.13
C PRO A 7 10.63 30.15 -33.42
N ARG A 8 10.35 29.90 -34.71
CA ARG A 8 9.69 28.68 -35.15
C ARG A 8 10.69 27.53 -35.02
N LEU A 9 10.60 26.80 -33.92
CA LEU A 9 11.34 25.56 -33.75
C LEU A 9 10.92 24.58 -34.86
N PRO A 10 11.87 23.94 -35.57
CA PRO A 10 11.54 22.93 -36.57
C PRO A 10 11.06 21.66 -35.83
N VAL A 11 9.76 21.51 -35.68
CA VAL A 11 9.18 20.32 -35.06
C VAL A 11 9.29 19.17 -36.05
N SER A 12 10.24 18.27 -35.82
CA SER A 12 10.40 17.03 -36.60
C SER A 12 9.21 16.09 -36.41
N ARG A 13 8.87 15.29 -37.42
CA ARG A 13 7.83 14.24 -37.31
C ARG A 13 8.05 13.32 -36.10
N LYS A 14 9.32 13.08 -35.75
CA LYS A 14 9.72 12.29 -34.57
C LYS A 14 9.35 12.97 -33.24
N THR A 15 9.53 14.29 -33.16
CA THR A 15 9.15 15.06 -31.96
C THR A 15 7.64 15.16 -31.80
N VAL A 16 6.88 15.31 -32.89
CA VAL A 16 5.40 15.27 -32.81
C VAL A 16 4.93 13.90 -32.34
N ALA A 17 5.47 12.82 -32.90
CA ALA A 17 5.13 11.45 -32.50
C ALA A 17 5.45 11.19 -31.01
N ALA A 18 6.61 11.66 -30.52
CA ALA A 18 6.98 11.52 -29.12
C ALA A 18 6.02 12.27 -28.18
N VAL A 19 5.63 13.50 -28.54
CA VAL A 19 4.67 14.29 -27.74
C VAL A 19 3.30 13.61 -27.73
N LEU A 20 2.83 13.09 -28.86
CA LEU A 20 1.57 12.33 -28.91
C LEU A 20 1.61 11.06 -28.06
N ALA A 21 2.72 10.31 -28.10
CA ALA A 21 2.90 9.12 -27.28
C ALA A 21 2.88 9.46 -25.78
N LEU A 22 3.51 10.57 -25.37
CA LEU A 22 3.48 11.05 -23.99
C LEU A 22 2.08 11.49 -23.56
N ILE A 23 1.34 12.20 -24.43
CA ILE A 23 -0.04 12.59 -24.15
C ILE A 23 -0.91 11.35 -23.96
N LEU A 24 -0.80 10.36 -24.86
CA LEU A 24 -1.53 9.10 -24.75
C LEU A 24 -1.19 8.36 -23.46
N ALA A 25 0.09 8.25 -23.10
CA ALA A 25 0.52 7.62 -21.87
C ALA A 25 -0.04 8.35 -20.63
N VAL A 26 0.02 9.69 -20.60
CA VAL A 26 -0.52 10.48 -19.49
C VAL A 26 -2.04 10.31 -19.39
N THR A 27 -2.77 10.32 -20.51
CA THR A 27 -4.22 10.09 -20.49
C THR A 27 -4.59 8.67 -20.09
N ALA A 28 -3.78 7.67 -20.47
CA ALA A 28 -4.00 6.28 -20.11
C ALA A 28 -3.80 6.04 -18.61
N VAL A 29 -2.77 6.65 -18.00
CA VAL A 29 -2.55 6.60 -16.55
C VAL A 29 -3.75 7.22 -15.81
N ARG A 30 -4.23 8.39 -16.25
CA ARG A 30 -5.41 9.03 -15.63
C ARG A 30 -6.69 8.22 -15.85
N ALA A 31 -6.87 7.62 -17.02
CA ALA A 31 -8.01 6.78 -17.32
C ALA A 31 -8.01 5.50 -16.47
N TYR A 32 -6.83 4.93 -16.19
CA TYR A 32 -6.68 3.76 -15.33
C TYR A 32 -7.18 4.04 -13.90
N ASP A 33 -6.82 5.19 -13.32
CA ASP A 33 -7.31 5.60 -12.00
C ASP A 33 -8.83 5.78 -11.96
N THR A 34 -9.43 6.30 -13.05
CA THR A 34 -10.90 6.47 -13.14
C THR A 34 -11.65 5.17 -13.37
N PHE A 35 -11.04 4.23 -14.10
CA PHE A 35 -11.66 2.97 -14.51
C PHE A 35 -11.49 1.87 -13.46
N PHE A 36 -10.36 1.88 -12.76
CA PHE A 36 -10.12 1.10 -11.55
C PHE A 36 -9.97 2.09 -10.41
N PRO A 37 -11.08 2.61 -9.85
CA PRO A 37 -10.99 3.37 -8.62
C PRO A 37 -10.40 2.42 -7.58
N SER A 38 -9.10 2.58 -7.30
CA SER A 38 -8.55 2.08 -6.04
C SER A 38 -9.47 2.69 -4.98
N ARG A 39 -10.07 1.86 -4.12
CA ARG A 39 -10.80 2.34 -2.95
C ARG A 39 -9.83 3.18 -2.12
N LYS A 40 -9.68 4.45 -2.46
CA LYS A 40 -9.33 5.48 -1.50
C LYS A 40 -10.64 5.73 -0.79
N SER A 41 -10.92 4.93 0.22
CA SER A 41 -11.79 5.39 1.29
C SER A 41 -11.11 6.64 1.84
N ASP A 42 -11.83 7.76 1.89
CA ASP A 42 -11.33 8.95 2.59
C ASP A 42 -11.16 8.66 4.10
N ASP A 43 -11.77 7.56 4.58
CA ASP A 43 -11.59 7.04 5.92
C ASP A 43 -10.21 6.41 6.09
N PRO A 44 -9.51 6.71 7.20
CA PRO A 44 -8.27 6.04 7.55
C PRO A 44 -8.54 4.52 7.71
N PRO A 45 -7.64 3.65 7.24
CA PRO A 45 -7.83 2.21 7.28
C PRO A 45 -8.04 1.73 8.73
N ALA A 46 -9.06 0.90 8.91
CA ALA A 46 -9.44 0.35 10.21
C ALA A 46 -8.46 -0.74 10.64
N TRP A 47 -8.49 -1.12 11.93
CA TRP A 47 -7.70 -2.25 12.42
C TRP A 47 -8.04 -3.54 11.64
N SER A 48 -9.30 -3.71 11.23
CA SER A 48 -9.80 -4.86 10.49
C SER A 48 -9.13 -5.00 9.12
N ASP A 49 -8.84 -3.90 8.43
CA ASP A 49 -8.17 -3.93 7.12
C ASP A 49 -6.76 -4.52 7.25
N TYR A 50 -6.03 -4.13 8.29
CA TYR A 50 -4.71 -4.67 8.58
C TYR A 50 -4.75 -6.08 9.14
N TYR A 51 -5.80 -6.44 9.88
CA TYR A 51 -6.03 -7.80 10.34
C TYR A 51 -6.27 -8.74 9.16
N GLU A 52 -7.15 -8.38 8.23
CA GLU A 52 -7.42 -9.14 7.00
C GLU A 52 -6.17 -9.27 6.12
N LEU A 53 -5.41 -8.19 5.97
CA LEU A 53 -4.11 -8.24 5.30
C LEU A 53 -3.15 -9.21 6.01
N GLY A 54 -3.09 -9.16 7.34
CA GLY A 54 -2.30 -10.09 8.15
C GLY A 54 -2.70 -11.54 7.93
N MET A 55 -3.99 -11.84 7.90
CA MET A 55 -4.53 -13.17 7.60
C MET A 55 -4.13 -13.64 6.20
N SER A 56 -4.29 -12.80 5.19
CA SER A 56 -3.88 -13.14 3.81
C SER A 56 -2.38 -13.44 3.71
N LEU A 57 -1.55 -12.65 4.40
CA LEU A 57 -0.10 -12.88 4.48
C LEU A 57 0.25 -14.14 5.28
N TYR A 58 -0.52 -14.45 6.33
CA TYR A 58 -0.36 -15.66 7.14
C TYR A 58 -0.64 -16.92 6.31
N ASP A 59 -1.73 -16.92 5.55
CA ASP A 59 -2.10 -18.00 4.63
C ASP A 59 -1.06 -18.17 3.53
N ALA A 60 -0.47 -17.07 3.07
CA ALA A 60 0.68 -17.06 2.17
C ALA A 60 2.02 -17.44 2.84
N GLN A 61 2.00 -17.89 4.10
CA GLN A 61 3.15 -18.27 4.93
C GLN A 61 4.21 -17.16 5.09
N SER A 62 3.82 -15.92 4.80
CA SER A 62 4.66 -14.73 4.92
C SER A 62 4.61 -14.19 6.36
N TYR A 63 4.92 -15.05 7.32
CA TYR A 63 4.72 -14.82 8.76
C TYR A 63 5.36 -13.53 9.28
N LYS A 64 6.51 -13.13 8.74
CA LYS A 64 7.18 -11.87 9.11
C LYS A 64 6.36 -10.64 8.72
N GLN A 65 5.75 -10.65 7.54
CA GLN A 65 4.92 -9.55 7.05
C GLN A 65 3.55 -9.59 7.72
N ALA A 66 2.99 -10.78 7.93
CA ALA A 66 1.76 -10.99 8.68
C ALA A 66 1.87 -10.40 10.10
N ALA A 67 2.94 -10.70 10.83
CA ALA A 67 3.19 -10.13 12.16
C ALA A 67 3.24 -8.59 12.14
N VAL A 68 3.78 -7.97 11.08
CA VAL A 68 3.79 -6.51 10.95
C VAL A 68 2.38 -5.98 10.76
N ALA A 69 1.57 -6.60 9.89
CA ALA A 69 0.19 -6.21 9.67
C ALA A 69 -0.65 -6.35 10.95
N PHE A 70 -0.54 -7.47 11.67
CA PHE A 70 -1.23 -7.65 12.95
C PHE A 70 -0.77 -6.64 14.01
N LYS A 71 0.52 -6.29 14.06
CA LYS A 71 0.99 -5.21 14.96
C LYS A 71 0.40 -3.85 14.62
N ILE A 72 0.17 -3.56 13.35
CA ILE A 72 -0.52 -2.32 12.95
C ILE A 72 -1.97 -2.39 13.42
N ALA A 73 -2.67 -3.51 13.23
CA ALA A 73 -4.02 -3.70 13.76
C ALA A 73 -4.09 -3.47 15.28
N ILE A 74 -3.18 -4.07 16.05
CA ILE A 74 -3.03 -3.84 17.50
C ILE A 74 -2.80 -2.36 17.83
N SER A 75 -2.01 -1.64 17.03
CA SER A 75 -1.74 -0.22 17.28
C SER A 75 -2.94 0.69 17.02
N ILE A 76 -3.87 0.26 16.15
CA ILE A 76 -5.09 0.98 15.83
C ILE A 76 -6.17 0.66 16.87
N ASP A 77 -6.34 -0.63 17.19
CA ASP A 77 -7.24 -1.10 18.25
C ASP A 77 -6.52 -2.07 19.19
N PRO A 78 -6.01 -1.57 20.33
CA PRO A 78 -5.33 -2.40 21.33
C PRO A 78 -6.25 -3.37 22.07
N SER A 79 -7.57 -3.29 21.90
CA SER A 79 -8.54 -4.19 22.54
C SER A 79 -8.82 -5.46 21.73
N GLU A 80 -8.36 -5.50 20.47
CA GLU A 80 -8.59 -6.64 19.58
C GLU A 80 -7.70 -7.83 19.94
N GLU A 81 -8.22 -8.74 20.76
CA GLU A 81 -7.52 -9.94 21.21
C GLU A 81 -7.02 -10.81 20.05
N SER A 82 -7.83 -10.95 18.99
CA SER A 82 -7.48 -11.79 17.83
C SER A 82 -6.19 -11.34 17.16
N ALA A 83 -5.94 -10.03 17.11
CA ALA A 83 -4.73 -9.48 16.51
C ALA A 83 -3.46 -9.83 17.32
N TYR A 84 -3.55 -9.87 18.66
CA TYR A 84 -2.44 -10.33 19.51
C TYR A 84 -2.19 -11.83 19.35
N ILE A 85 -3.26 -12.65 19.33
CA ILE A 85 -3.15 -14.10 19.13
C ILE A 85 -2.48 -14.41 17.79
N MET A 86 -2.96 -13.82 16.70
CA MET A 86 -2.41 -14.05 15.37
C MET A 86 -0.97 -13.52 15.24
N CYS A 87 -0.65 -12.39 15.86
CA CYS A 87 0.74 -11.92 15.91
C CYS A 87 1.65 -12.88 16.70
N GLY A 88 1.16 -13.44 17.80
CA GLY A 88 1.85 -14.46 18.59
C GLY A 88 2.11 -15.72 17.77
N GLU A 89 1.09 -16.21 17.06
CA GLU A 89 1.20 -17.38 16.19
C GLU A 89 2.22 -17.15 15.07
N CYS A 90 2.24 -15.96 14.45
CA CYS A 90 3.27 -15.60 13.48
C CYS A 90 4.68 -15.71 14.08
N TYR A 91 4.89 -15.26 15.31
CA TYR A 91 6.19 -15.37 15.97
C TYR A 91 6.56 -16.82 16.31
N SER A 92 5.63 -17.64 16.78
CA SER A 92 5.90 -19.07 17.00
C SER A 92 6.22 -19.79 15.67
N ARG A 93 5.52 -19.48 14.57
CA ARG A 93 5.85 -20.01 13.22
C ARG A 93 7.25 -19.62 12.76
N LEU A 94 7.75 -18.48 13.21
CA LEU A 94 9.12 -18.01 12.97
C LEU A 94 10.15 -18.55 13.98
N GLY A 95 9.73 -19.36 14.96
CA GLY A 95 10.59 -19.87 16.04
C GLY A 95 11.01 -18.79 17.06
N MET A 96 10.29 -17.67 17.13
CA MET A 96 10.58 -16.55 18.01
C MET A 96 9.68 -16.57 19.26
N GLU A 97 9.78 -17.63 20.06
CA GLU A 97 8.92 -17.85 21.25
C GLU A 97 8.98 -16.70 22.28
N ASP A 98 10.15 -16.08 22.46
CA ASP A 98 10.30 -14.91 23.34
C ASP A 98 9.42 -13.73 22.88
N LYS A 99 9.26 -13.55 21.57
CA LYS A 99 8.40 -12.50 21.02
C LYS A 99 6.93 -12.88 21.06
N ALA A 100 6.61 -14.16 20.85
CA ALA A 100 5.25 -14.67 20.96
C ALA A 100 4.70 -14.51 22.38
N SER A 101 5.45 -14.95 23.39
CA SER A 101 5.08 -14.77 24.79
C SER A 101 4.97 -13.29 25.18
N LYS A 102 5.89 -12.45 24.71
CA LYS A 102 5.85 -11.00 24.97
C LYS A 102 4.60 -10.35 24.37
N ILE A 103 4.26 -10.63 23.11
CA ILE A 103 3.11 -9.99 22.48
C ILE A 103 1.80 -10.42 23.16
N LEU A 104 1.68 -11.69 23.54
CA LEU A 104 0.50 -12.18 24.27
C LEU A 104 0.39 -11.58 25.68
N ALA A 105 1.52 -11.33 26.35
CA ALA A 105 1.54 -10.67 27.66
C ALA A 105 1.27 -9.16 27.58
N GLU A 106 1.44 -8.53 26.41
CA GLU A 106 1.12 -7.12 26.18
C GLU A 106 -0.39 -6.88 26.09
N PHE A 107 -1.19 -7.91 25.74
CA PHE A 107 -2.64 -7.83 25.77
C PHE A 107 -3.12 -7.63 27.20
N LYS A 108 -3.74 -6.48 27.45
CA LYS A 108 -4.39 -6.12 28.72
C LYS A 108 -5.87 -5.92 28.43
N GLY A 109 -6.59 -7.04 28.34
CA GLY A 109 -8.06 -7.04 28.31
C GLY A 109 -8.64 -6.46 29.61
#